data_AF-A0A382GCK0-F1
#
_entry.id   AF-A0A382GCK0-F1
#
_cell.length_a   1.000
_cell.length_b   1.000
_cell.length_c   1.000
_cell.angle_alpha   90.00
_cell.angle_beta   90.00
_cell.angle_gamma   90.00
#
_symmetry.space_group_name_H-M   'P 1'
#
loop_
_entity.id
_entity.type
_entity.pdbx_description
1 polymer ?
#
loop_
_entity_poly.entity_id
_entity_poly.type
_entity_poly.pdbx_seq_one_letter_code
_entity_poly.pdbx_strand_id
1 'polypeptide(L)'
;MLGTLFGIDAEDPHLERGLQLAYFDKPLTGFLRESYDDGSIKRLSRYVDGERVAAYKWYPGGTRAFVKIYRNGKRHTEHVDWWPNGEVKYSRVFVNGIQQGEVIASYRDGTLEKRFNYVDGKQRGRQQLWNVDGSVRANFVMTATRRYGLIGEKVCNGGPSDRAEL
;
A
#
# COMPACT_ATOMS: atom_id res chain seq x y z
N MET A 1 5.86 29.81 20.29
CA MET A 1 4.44 29.81 19.87
C MET A 1 4.08 28.36 19.57
N LEU A 2 3.30 27.72 20.43
CA LEU A 2 2.99 26.28 20.41
C LEU A 2 2.01 25.96 19.26
N GLY A 3 2.52 25.68 18.06
CA GLY A 3 1.74 25.31 16.87
C GLY A 3 1.23 23.86 16.88
N THR A 4 0.73 23.35 18.01
CA THR A 4 0.50 21.91 18.23
C THR A 4 -0.94 21.43 18.00
N LEU A 5 -1.80 22.17 17.29
CA LEU A 5 -3.20 21.73 17.12
C LEU A 5 -3.63 21.35 15.69
N PHE A 6 -2.95 21.79 14.61
CA PHE A 6 -3.49 21.57 13.25
C PHE A 6 -2.50 21.13 12.15
N GLY A 7 -1.20 21.02 12.46
CA GLY A 7 -0.15 20.71 11.47
C GLY A 7 0.21 21.93 10.59
N ILE A 8 1.44 21.97 10.09
CA ILE A 8 1.94 23.00 9.17
C ILE A 8 1.37 22.70 7.78
N ASP A 9 0.91 23.73 7.07
CA ASP A 9 0.46 23.56 5.68
C ASP A 9 1.63 23.10 4.79
N ALA A 10 1.43 22.09 3.95
CA ALA A 10 2.46 21.53 3.09
C ALA A 10 3.04 22.53 2.07
N GLU A 11 2.34 23.64 1.81
CA GLU A 11 2.75 24.72 0.93
C GLU A 11 3.26 25.96 1.71
N ASP A 12 3.45 25.87 3.03
CA ASP A 12 4.02 26.98 3.81
C ASP A 12 5.42 27.34 3.26
N PRO A 13 5.67 28.62 2.91
CA PRO A 13 6.91 29.04 2.27
C PRO A 13 8.17 28.88 3.15
N HIS A 14 8.03 28.66 4.46
CA HIS A 14 9.15 28.41 5.37
C HIS A 14 9.50 26.91 5.47
N LEU A 15 8.85 26.06 4.68
CA LEU A 15 9.24 24.66 4.55
C LEU A 15 10.44 24.52 3.62
N GLU A 16 11.48 23.93 4.15
CA GLU A 16 12.72 23.67 3.42
C GLU A 16 12.82 22.18 3.14
N ARG A 17 12.80 21.81 1.86
CA ARG A 17 12.81 20.41 1.41
C ARG A 17 14.24 20.01 1.04
N GLY A 18 14.97 19.46 2.01
CA GLY A 18 16.33 18.94 1.83
C GLY A 18 16.42 17.43 2.07
N LEU A 19 17.59 16.97 2.52
CA LEU A 19 17.80 15.60 3.00
C LEU A 19 16.83 15.25 4.15
N GLN A 20 16.59 16.24 5.00
CA GLN A 20 15.56 16.26 6.03
C GLN A 20 14.59 17.40 5.75
N LEU A 21 13.35 17.26 6.19
CA LEU A 21 12.38 18.33 6.14
C LEU A 21 12.64 19.31 7.29
N ALA A 22 12.77 20.60 6.99
CA ALA A 22 12.96 21.64 7.99
C ALA A 22 11.85 22.70 7.92
N TYR A 23 11.68 23.43 9.02
CA TYR A 23 10.77 24.56 9.17
C TYR A 23 11.48 25.67 9.97
N PHE A 24 11.71 26.83 9.34
CA PHE A 24 12.56 27.89 9.87
C PHE A 24 13.95 27.38 10.31
N ASP A 25 14.67 26.77 9.36
CA ASP A 25 16.03 26.23 9.51
C ASP A 25 16.18 25.12 10.58
N LYS A 26 15.08 24.61 11.12
CA LYS A 26 15.09 23.53 12.14
C LYS A 26 14.46 22.26 11.60
N PRO A 27 15.06 21.08 11.84
CA PRO A 27 14.44 19.81 11.47
C PRO A 27 13.01 19.71 12.03
N LEU A 28 12.06 19.39 11.15
CA LEU A 28 10.65 19.40 11.51
C LEU A 28 10.32 18.23 12.46
N THR A 29 9.83 18.58 13.65
CA THR A 29 9.12 17.64 14.53
C THR A 29 7.68 18.10 14.66
N GLY A 30 6.76 17.33 14.08
CA GLY A 30 5.36 17.73 14.02
C GLY A 30 4.61 17.05 12.87
N PHE A 31 3.54 17.72 12.42
CA PHE A 31 2.72 17.24 11.32
C PHE A 31 2.73 18.25 10.17
N LEU A 32 2.82 17.71 8.96
CA LEU A 32 2.59 18.42 7.70
C LEU A 32 1.21 18.03 7.17
N ARG A 33 0.39 19.01 6.80
CA ARG A 33 -0.98 18.83 6.35
C ARG A 33 -1.11 19.26 4.89
N GLU A 34 -1.75 18.42 4.08
CA GLU A 34 -2.32 18.81 2.79
C GLU A 34 -3.83 18.75 2.91
N SER A 35 -4.50 19.78 2.38
CA SER A 35 -5.97 19.87 2.37
C SER A 35 -6.52 19.68 0.95
N TYR A 36 -7.80 19.33 0.86
CA TYR A 36 -8.59 19.49 -0.35
C TYR A 36 -9.04 20.95 -0.49
N ASP A 37 -9.61 21.29 -1.64
CA ASP A 37 -10.12 22.65 -1.93
C ASP A 37 -11.24 23.08 -0.96
N ASP A 38 -11.99 22.12 -0.42
CA ASP A 38 -13.01 22.34 0.62
C ASP A 38 -12.44 22.50 2.04
N GLY A 39 -11.11 22.49 2.18
CA GLY A 39 -10.39 22.60 3.45
C GLY A 39 -10.29 21.29 4.25
N SER A 40 -10.95 20.20 3.82
CA SER A 40 -10.86 18.91 4.50
C SER A 40 -9.45 18.29 4.36
N ILE A 41 -9.03 17.49 5.33
CA ILE A 41 -7.68 16.92 5.35
C ILE A 41 -7.55 15.85 4.24
N LYS A 42 -6.64 16.09 3.30
CA LYS A 42 -6.26 15.14 2.24
C LYS A 42 -5.13 14.23 2.70
N ARG A 43 -4.09 14.79 3.29
CA ARG A 43 -2.93 14.06 3.80
C ARG A 43 -2.43 14.68 5.09
N LEU A 44 -1.95 13.82 5.99
CA LEU A 44 -1.22 14.22 7.18
C LEU A 44 0.05 13.39 7.26
N SER A 45 1.21 14.04 7.28
CA SER A 45 2.50 13.38 7.40
C SER A 45 3.17 13.79 8.69
N ARG A 46 3.52 12.82 9.54
CA ARG A 46 4.24 13.05 10.78
C ARG A 46 5.74 13.00 10.54
N TYR A 47 6.44 13.99 11.06
CA TYR A 47 7.90 14.09 11.05
C TYR A 47 8.45 14.13 12.48
N VAL A 48 9.61 13.55 12.67
CA VAL A 48 10.44 13.64 13.89
C VAL A 48 11.85 13.92 13.42
N ASP A 49 12.44 15.02 13.88
CA ASP A 49 13.78 15.48 13.51
C ASP A 49 13.99 15.53 11.99
N GLY A 50 12.96 16.01 11.28
CA GLY A 50 12.94 16.14 9.84
C GLY A 50 12.76 14.83 9.07
N GLU A 51 12.68 13.69 9.74
CA GLU A 51 12.40 12.39 9.13
C GLU A 51 10.92 12.02 9.20
N ARG A 52 10.36 11.58 8.08
CA ARG A 52 8.97 11.12 8.03
C ARG A 52 8.82 9.78 8.77
N VAL A 53 7.96 9.75 9.77
CA VAL A 53 7.67 8.55 10.58
C VAL A 53 6.28 7.98 10.33
N ALA A 54 5.33 8.78 9.84
CA ALA A 54 4.01 8.30 9.45
C ALA A 54 3.40 9.15 8.33
N ALA A 55 2.53 8.54 7.53
CA ALA A 55 1.70 9.23 6.56
C ALA A 55 0.30 8.64 6.54
N TYR A 56 -0.68 9.52 6.59
CA TYR A 56 -2.11 9.22 6.56
C TYR A 56 -2.70 9.94 5.36
N LYS A 57 -3.59 9.28 4.62
CA LYS A 57 -4.35 9.91 3.54
C LYS A 57 -5.82 9.59 3.72
N TRP A 58 -6.67 10.51 3.31
CA TRP A 58 -8.11 10.34 3.25
C TRP A 58 -8.60 10.55 1.82
N TYR A 59 -9.78 10.01 1.52
CA TYR A 59 -10.57 10.36 0.36
C TYR A 59 -11.39 11.63 0.66
N PRO A 60 -11.90 12.33 -0.36
CA PRO A 60 -12.96 13.32 -0.16
C PRO A 60 -14.12 12.65 0.60
N GLY A 61 -14.66 13.30 1.63
CA GLY A 61 -15.66 12.72 2.53
C GLY A 61 -15.10 12.01 3.77
N GLY A 62 -13.78 11.94 3.94
CA GLY A 62 -13.15 11.56 5.20
C GLY A 62 -12.93 10.05 5.42
N THR A 63 -13.27 9.19 4.47
CA THR A 63 -12.85 7.78 4.51
C THR A 63 -11.33 7.71 4.43
N ARG A 64 -10.68 6.96 5.33
CA ARG A 64 -9.23 6.79 5.30
C ARG A 64 -8.83 6.05 4.02
N ALA A 65 -7.86 6.57 3.29
CA ALA A 65 -7.34 5.98 2.05
C ALA A 65 -6.10 5.13 2.30
N PHE A 66 -5.17 5.58 3.17
CA PHE A 66 -4.06 4.74 3.63
C PHE A 66 -3.47 5.17 4.97
N VAL A 67 -2.73 4.24 5.59
CA VAL A 67 -1.76 4.48 6.66
C VAL A 67 -0.44 3.83 6.29
N LYS A 68 0.64 4.59 6.40
CA LYS A 68 2.01 4.12 6.14
C LYS A 68 2.91 4.56 7.28
N ILE A 69 3.56 3.60 7.93
CA ILE A 69 4.49 3.84 9.04
C ILE A 69 5.93 3.63 8.55
N TYR A 70 6.85 4.46 9.05
CA TYR A 70 8.25 4.46 8.68
C TYR A 70 9.13 4.42 9.92
N ARG A 71 10.28 3.77 9.79
CA ARG A 71 11.37 3.77 10.78
C ARG A 71 12.68 3.94 10.02
N ASN A 72 13.48 4.95 10.39
CA ASN A 72 14.76 5.28 9.76
C ASN A 72 14.63 5.41 8.23
N GLY A 73 13.65 6.21 7.79
CA GLY A 73 13.32 6.40 6.37
C GLY A 73 12.70 5.20 5.63
N LYS A 74 12.61 4.01 6.25
CA LYS A 74 12.13 2.78 5.60
C LYS A 74 10.73 2.41 6.07
N ARG A 75 9.93 1.78 5.19
CA ARG A 75 8.60 1.26 5.55
C ARG A 75 8.72 0.25 6.69
N HIS A 76 7.83 0.35 7.66
CA HIS A 76 7.81 -0.50 8.83
C HIS A 76 6.38 -0.84 9.23
N THR A 77 6.22 -1.98 9.91
CA THR A 77 4.94 -2.55 10.37
C THR A 77 3.92 -2.73 9.24
N GLU A 78 2.65 -2.85 9.61
CA GLU A 78 1.55 -2.98 8.66
C GLU A 78 1.25 -1.64 7.96
N HIS A 79 1.05 -1.72 6.64
CA HIS A 79 0.57 -0.65 5.79
C HIS A 79 -0.75 -1.11 5.21
N VAL A 80 -1.77 -0.28 5.36
CA VAL A 80 -3.13 -0.60 4.90
C VAL A 80 -3.60 0.52 4.00
N ASP A 81 -4.20 0.14 2.87
CA ASP A 81 -4.93 1.00 1.98
C ASP A 81 -6.39 0.52 1.95
N TRP A 82 -7.33 1.46 1.88
CA TRP A 82 -8.76 1.17 1.83
C TRP A 82 -9.35 1.67 0.52
N TRP A 83 -10.49 1.10 0.15
CA TRP A 83 -11.36 1.64 -0.88
C TRP A 83 -12.20 2.81 -0.31
N PRO A 84 -12.79 3.67 -1.17
CA PRO A 84 -13.65 4.77 -0.72
C PRO A 84 -14.86 4.34 0.12
N ASN A 85 -15.33 3.09 -0.01
CA ASN A 85 -16.40 2.51 0.80
C ASN A 85 -15.93 2.09 2.21
N GLY A 86 -14.64 2.22 2.53
CA GLY A 86 -14.06 1.86 3.82
C GLY A 86 -13.59 0.41 3.94
N GLU A 87 -13.78 -0.41 2.90
CA GLU A 87 -13.27 -1.78 2.90
C GLU A 87 -11.76 -1.81 2.65
N VAL A 88 -11.08 -2.81 3.20
CA VAL A 88 -9.63 -2.99 2.98
C VAL A 88 -9.40 -3.28 1.52
N LYS A 89 -8.71 -2.37 0.85
CA LYS A 89 -8.24 -2.56 -0.52
C LYS A 89 -7.02 -3.44 -0.52
N TYR A 90 -6.13 -3.21 0.45
CA TYR A 90 -4.80 -3.76 0.43
C TYR A 90 -4.12 -3.72 1.80
N SER A 91 -3.44 -4.80 2.22
CA SER A 91 -2.55 -4.82 3.39
C SER A 91 -1.19 -5.47 3.09
N ARG A 92 -0.11 -4.91 3.66
CA ARG A 92 1.29 -5.36 3.57
C ARG A 92 1.99 -5.15 4.91
N VAL A 93 2.82 -6.10 5.32
CA VAL A 93 3.76 -5.91 6.45
C VAL A 93 5.18 -5.66 5.97
N PHE A 94 5.87 -4.71 6.59
CA PHE A 94 7.28 -4.40 6.31
C PHE A 94 8.14 -4.48 7.57
N VAL A 95 9.34 -5.05 7.43
CA VAL A 95 10.40 -5.01 8.43
C VAL A 95 11.64 -4.39 7.79
N ASN A 96 12.11 -3.25 8.32
CA ASN A 96 13.26 -2.51 7.78
C ASN A 96 13.16 -2.22 6.26
N GLY A 97 11.97 -1.90 5.77
CA GLY A 97 11.70 -1.64 4.35
C GLY A 97 11.49 -2.88 3.48
N ILE A 98 11.68 -4.08 4.03
CA ILE A 98 11.56 -5.35 3.33
C ILE A 98 10.17 -5.93 3.57
N GLN A 99 9.50 -6.36 2.49
CA GLN A 99 8.19 -7.01 2.58
C GLN A 99 8.29 -8.34 3.33
N GLN A 100 7.43 -8.53 4.32
CA GLN A 100 7.31 -9.75 5.10
C GLN A 100 5.84 -10.17 5.20
N GLY A 101 5.63 -11.45 5.50
CA GLY A 101 4.33 -11.99 5.85
C GLY A 101 3.31 -11.95 4.71
N GLU A 102 2.04 -11.92 5.12
CA GLU A 102 0.93 -11.94 4.18
C GLU A 102 0.73 -10.57 3.52
N VAL A 103 0.34 -10.66 2.26
CA VAL A 103 -0.10 -9.57 1.43
C VAL A 103 -1.52 -9.89 1.01
N ILE A 104 -2.45 -9.02 1.36
CA ILE A 104 -3.87 -9.14 1.00
C ILE A 104 -4.22 -8.00 0.05
N ALA A 105 -4.97 -8.30 -1.00
CA ALA A 105 -5.65 -7.31 -1.82
C ALA A 105 -7.09 -7.78 -2.06
N SER A 106 -8.03 -6.84 -2.07
CA SER A 106 -9.43 -7.11 -2.36
C SER A 106 -9.93 -6.16 -3.45
N TYR A 107 -10.87 -6.64 -4.25
CA TYR A 107 -11.68 -5.83 -5.14
C TYR A 107 -12.57 -4.87 -4.34
N ARG A 108 -13.23 -3.95 -5.05
CA ARG A 108 -14.05 -2.88 -4.44
C ARG A 108 -15.31 -3.42 -3.75
N ASP A 109 -15.78 -4.59 -4.16
CA ASP A 109 -16.92 -5.30 -3.58
C ASP A 109 -16.54 -6.17 -2.36
N GLY A 110 -15.28 -6.10 -1.92
CA GLY A 110 -14.74 -6.90 -0.83
C GLY A 110 -14.25 -8.28 -1.25
N THR A 111 -14.48 -8.71 -2.50
CA THR A 111 -14.01 -9.99 -3.00
C THR A 111 -12.49 -10.05 -2.96
N LEU A 112 -11.94 -11.13 -2.39
CA LEU A 112 -10.49 -11.29 -2.25
C LEU A 112 -9.84 -11.39 -3.63
N GLU A 113 -8.95 -10.47 -3.98
CA GLU A 113 -8.21 -10.47 -5.25
C GLU A 113 -6.92 -11.28 -5.13
N LYS A 114 -6.20 -11.10 -4.01
CA LYS A 114 -4.86 -11.64 -3.83
C LYS A 114 -4.56 -11.96 -2.38
N ARG A 115 -3.89 -13.10 -2.17
CA ARG A 115 -3.31 -13.50 -0.89
C ARG A 115 -1.95 -14.12 -1.12
N PHE A 116 -0.91 -13.33 -0.98
CA PHE A 116 0.47 -13.72 -1.24
C PHE A 116 1.29 -13.73 0.04
N ASN A 117 2.27 -14.60 0.12
CA ASN A 117 3.14 -14.75 1.29
C ASN A 117 4.58 -14.40 0.92
N TYR A 118 5.23 -13.60 1.76
CA TYR A 118 6.58 -13.09 1.54
C TYR A 118 7.50 -13.39 2.72
N VAL A 119 8.75 -13.74 2.40
CA VAL A 119 9.87 -13.80 3.33
C VAL A 119 11.05 -13.07 2.68
N ASP A 120 11.60 -12.08 3.37
CA ASP A 120 12.73 -11.26 2.92
C ASP A 120 12.53 -10.65 1.53
N GLY A 121 11.33 -10.12 1.29
CA GLY A 121 10.97 -9.48 0.04
C GLY A 121 10.67 -10.44 -1.11
N LYS A 122 10.80 -11.76 -0.90
CA LYS A 122 10.56 -12.78 -1.93
C LYS A 122 9.31 -13.58 -1.61
N GLN A 123 8.55 -13.93 -2.65
CA GLN A 123 7.38 -14.80 -2.48
C GLN A 123 7.84 -16.17 -1.94
N ARG A 124 7.14 -16.66 -0.92
CA ARG A 124 7.38 -17.96 -0.26
C ARG A 124 6.07 -18.53 0.24
N GLY A 125 5.92 -19.84 0.20
CA GLY A 125 4.69 -20.51 0.61
C GLY A 125 3.53 -20.25 -0.36
N ARG A 126 2.31 -20.36 0.14
CA ARG A 126 1.07 -20.32 -0.65
C ARG A 126 0.81 -18.94 -1.25
N GLN A 127 0.46 -18.92 -2.53
CA GLN A 127 0.12 -17.75 -3.32
C GLN A 127 -1.22 -17.99 -4.00
N GLN A 128 -2.15 -17.05 -3.84
CA GLN A 128 -3.48 -17.17 -4.41
C GLN A 128 -3.92 -15.89 -5.09
N LEU A 129 -4.60 -16.06 -6.22
CA LEU A 129 -5.27 -15.02 -6.99
C LEU A 129 -6.67 -15.50 -7.33
N TRP A 130 -7.61 -14.57 -7.32
CA TRP A 130 -8.99 -14.80 -7.73
C TRP A 130 -9.41 -13.74 -8.74
N ASN A 131 -10.44 -14.06 -9.53
CA ASN A 131 -11.15 -13.10 -10.35
C ASN A 131 -12.21 -12.36 -9.52
N VAL A 132 -12.81 -11.32 -10.11
CA VAL A 132 -13.85 -10.50 -9.44
C VAL A 132 -15.10 -11.31 -9.07
N ASP A 133 -15.39 -12.39 -9.79
CA ASP A 133 -16.49 -13.31 -9.49
C ASP A 133 -16.14 -14.34 -8.38
N GLY A 134 -14.94 -14.25 -7.81
CA GLY A 134 -14.43 -15.17 -6.79
C GLY A 134 -13.85 -16.48 -7.32
N SER A 135 -13.85 -16.71 -8.64
CA SER A 135 -13.22 -17.90 -9.23
C SER A 135 -11.69 -17.87 -9.05
N VAL A 136 -11.08 -19.05 -8.88
CA VAL A 136 -9.63 -19.16 -8.61
C VAL A 136 -8.84 -18.99 -9.89
N ARG A 137 -8.15 -17.85 -9.99
CA ARG A 137 -7.23 -17.55 -11.10
C ARG A 137 -5.88 -18.23 -10.96
N ALA A 138 -5.37 -18.32 -9.74
CA ALA A 138 -4.12 -19.04 -9.43
C ALA A 138 -4.12 -19.52 -7.99
N ASN A 139 -3.55 -20.70 -7.77
CA ASN A 139 -3.32 -21.26 -6.45
C ASN A 139 -2.09 -22.16 -6.51
N PHE A 140 -0.97 -21.64 -6.02
CA PHE A 140 0.32 -22.33 -6.10
C PHE A 140 1.17 -22.08 -4.86
N VAL A 141 2.13 -22.95 -4.61
CA VAL A 141 3.15 -22.80 -3.57
C VAL A 141 4.46 -22.37 -4.21
N MET A 142 5.04 -21.27 -3.73
CA MET A 142 6.36 -20.78 -4.11
C MET A 142 7.41 -21.25 -3.10
N THR A 143 8.38 -22.02 -3.56
CA THR A 143 9.59 -22.40 -2.79
C THR A 143 10.75 -21.47 -3.10
N ALA A 144 11.97 -21.84 -2.69
CA ALA A 144 13.21 -21.14 -3.03
C ALA A 144 13.33 -20.80 -4.52
N THR A 145 13.05 -21.80 -5.35
CA THR A 145 13.42 -21.83 -6.77
C THR A 145 12.29 -22.30 -7.68
N ARG A 146 11.21 -22.88 -7.11
CA ARG A 146 10.15 -23.56 -7.88
C ARG A 146 8.75 -23.18 -7.43
N ARG A 147 7.80 -23.29 -8.34
CA ARG A 147 6.36 -23.10 -8.12
C ARG A 147 5.63 -24.42 -8.34
N TYR A 148 4.63 -24.72 -7.51
CA TYR A 148 3.83 -25.94 -7.58
C TYR A 148 2.34 -25.60 -7.49
N GLY A 149 1.51 -26.08 -8.42
CA GLY A 149 0.06 -25.87 -8.43
C GLY A 149 -0.43 -25.12 -9.66
N LEU A 150 -1.60 -24.49 -9.54
CA LEU A 150 -2.22 -23.71 -10.62
C LEU A 150 -1.53 -22.34 -10.70
N ILE A 151 -0.66 -22.16 -11.70
CA ILE A 151 0.13 -20.92 -11.88
C ILE A 151 -0.64 -19.85 -12.68
N GLY A 152 -1.83 -20.17 -13.15
CA GLY A 152 -2.72 -19.26 -13.86
C GLY A 152 -3.81 -20.03 -14.62
N GLU A 153 -4.91 -19.36 -14.93
CA GLU A 153 -5.90 -19.83 -15.89
C GLU A 153 -5.31 -19.81 -17.31
N LYS A 154 -5.45 -20.93 -18.03
CA LYS A 154 -5.25 -20.93 -19.48
C LYS A 154 -6.55 -20.44 -20.11
N VAL A 155 -6.52 -19.28 -20.75
CA VAL A 155 -7.66 -18.81 -21.53
C VAL A 155 -7.76 -19.67 -22.79
N CYS A 156 -8.79 -20.50 -22.87
CA CYS A 156 -9.14 -21.20 -24.11
C CYS A 156 -9.76 -20.19 -25.07
N ASN A 157 -8.92 -19.45 -25.79
CA ASN A 157 -9.37 -18.72 -26.97
C ASN A 157 -9.66 -19.80 -28.02
N GLY A 158 -10.93 -20.03 -28.36
CA GLY A 158 -11.35 -20.98 -29.39
C GLY A 158 -10.89 -20.56 -30.78
N GLY A 159 -9.58 -20.48 -31.00
CA GLY A 159 -8.98 -20.45 -32.32
C GLY A 159 -9.41 -21.71 -33.09
N PRO A 160 -9.45 -21.64 -34.43
CA PRO A 160 -9.98 -22.73 -35.24
C PRO A 160 -9.29 -24.02 -34.81
N SER A 161 -10.10 -25.01 -34.41
CA SER A 161 -9.61 -26.34 -34.08
C SER A 161 -8.71 -26.80 -35.21
N ASP A 162 -7.44 -27.08 -34.92
CA ASP A 162 -6.58 -27.82 -35.84
C ASP A 162 -7.37 -29.07 -36.23
N ARG A 163 -7.84 -29.08 -37.48
CA ARG A 163 -8.47 -30.26 -38.05
C ARG A 163 -7.46 -31.38 -37.92
N ALA A 164 -7.88 -32.46 -37.27
CA ALA A 164 -7.17 -33.72 -37.35
C ALA A 164 -7.04 -34.09 -38.84
N GLU A 165 -5.82 -34.02 -39.37
CA GLU A 165 -5.48 -34.72 -40.60
C GLU A 165 -5.23 -36.18 -40.22
N LEU A 166 -6.14 -37.05 -40.68
CA LEU A 166 -5.92 -38.47 -40.89
C LEU A 166 -5.44 -38.67 -42.33
#